data_AF-A0A6G1FB02-F1
#
_entry.id   AF-A0A6G1FB02-F1
#
_cell.length_a   1.000
_cell.length_b   1.000
_cell.length_c   1.000
_cell.angle_alpha   90.00
_cell.angle_beta   90.00
_cell.angle_gamma   90.00
#
_symmetry.space_group_name_H-M   'P 1'
#
loop_
_entity.id
_entity.type
_entity.pdbx_description
1 polymer ?
#
loop_
_entity_poly.entity_id
_entity_poly.type
_entity_poly.pdbx_seq_one_letter_code
_entity_poly.pdbx_strand_id
1 'polypeptide(L)'
;MCGQDRDLTRAEPSASASGAAPPPYGWEYTGAASQWSDFVYTPMLHNPKHPYFYLVALEAVSVGGTRIKDQPELGYVNHDGNGGMVLDSGTMFAS
;
A
#
# COMPACT_ATOMS: atom_id res chain seq x y z
N MET A 1 28.55 2.54 48.62
CA MET A 1 29.67 1.91 47.89
C MET A 1 29.25 1.81 46.44
N CYS A 2 30.15 2.26 45.56
CA CYS A 2 29.95 2.57 44.15
C CYS A 2 29.51 1.40 43.26
N GLY A 3 28.87 1.75 42.14
CA GLY A 3 28.71 0.86 40.99
C GLY A 3 27.86 1.43 39.84
N GLN A 4 28.26 2.61 39.33
CA GLN A 4 28.19 3.13 37.95
C GLN A 4 26.93 2.84 37.10
N ASP A 5 26.14 3.87 36.79
CA ASP A 5 26.24 4.69 35.56
C ASP A 5 26.26 3.87 34.26
N ARG A 6 25.12 3.85 33.55
CA ARG A 6 25.04 4.20 32.12
C ARG A 6 23.70 4.86 31.80
N ASP A 7 23.76 6.19 31.82
CA ASP A 7 23.05 7.07 30.90
C ASP A 7 22.97 6.43 29.50
N LEU A 8 21.77 6.00 29.09
CA LEU A 8 21.50 5.65 27.71
C LEU A 8 21.15 6.95 27.00
N THR A 9 22.21 7.72 26.76
CA THR A 9 22.20 8.95 26.00
C THR A 9 21.47 8.69 24.69
N ARG A 10 20.44 9.51 24.45
CA ARG A 10 19.79 9.73 23.16
C ARG A 10 20.86 9.80 22.07
N ALA A 11 20.97 8.73 21.28
CA ALA A 11 21.79 8.72 20.10
C ALA A 11 21.07 9.56 19.02
N GLU A 12 21.49 10.81 18.88
CA GLU A 12 21.21 11.62 17.70
C GLU A 12 21.76 10.88 16.46
N PRO A 13 20.96 10.55 15.44
CA PRO A 13 21.53 10.07 14.19
C PRO A 13 22.12 11.26 13.43
N SER A 14 23.39 11.55 13.70
CA SER A 14 24.21 12.40 12.84
C SER A 14 24.57 11.62 11.58
N ALA A 15 23.71 11.68 10.57
CA ALA A 15 24.08 11.29 9.21
C ALA A 15 23.37 12.21 8.21
N SER A 16 24.05 13.29 7.85
CA SER A 16 23.74 14.07 6.65
C SER A 16 24.07 13.21 5.42
N ALA A 17 23.08 12.48 4.90
CA ALA A 17 23.18 11.88 3.57
C ALA A 17 22.82 12.96 2.53
N SER A 18 23.84 13.70 2.10
CA SER A 18 23.76 14.68 1.03
C SER A 18 23.54 14.01 -0.33
N GLY A 19 22.46 14.39 -1.01
CA GLY A 19 22.37 14.55 -2.46
C GLY A 19 22.87 13.42 -3.36
N ALA A 20 22.01 12.45 -3.65
CA ALA A 20 22.10 11.66 -4.88
C ALA A 20 20.86 11.98 -5.73
N ALA A 21 21.06 12.34 -7.00
CA ALA A 21 19.96 12.49 -7.96
C ALA A 21 19.27 11.13 -8.16
N PRO A 22 17.93 11.07 -8.23
CA PRO A 22 17.24 9.82 -8.53
C PRO A 22 17.69 9.30 -9.91
N PRO A 23 17.82 7.97 -10.09
CA PRO A 23 18.27 7.42 -11.36
C PRO A 23 17.29 7.79 -12.48
N PRO A 24 17.76 7.97 -13.73
CA PRO A 24 16.95 8.48 -14.83
C PRO A 24 15.78 7.57 -15.21
N TYR A 25 15.77 6.30 -14.76
CA TYR A 25 14.67 5.35 -14.96
C TYR A 25 14.55 4.38 -13.75
N GLY A 26 13.76 4.71 -12.72
CA GLY A 26 13.34 3.76 -11.67
C GLY A 26 13.23 4.32 -10.24
N TRP A 27 12.25 3.84 -9.47
CA TRP A 27 12.07 4.17 -8.05
C TRP A 27 12.72 3.09 -7.17
N GLU A 28 14.02 3.19 -6.91
CA GLU A 28 14.64 2.34 -5.88
C GLU A 28 14.71 3.15 -4.59
N TYR A 29 13.73 2.97 -3.70
CA TYR A 29 13.72 3.64 -2.40
C TYR A 29 14.65 2.91 -1.42
N THR A 30 15.93 3.28 -1.39
CA THR A 30 16.85 2.89 -0.32
C THR A 30 17.00 4.04 0.68
N GLY A 31 16.02 4.22 1.58
CA GLY A 31 16.15 5.21 2.65
C GLY A 31 14.91 5.45 3.51
N ALA A 32 15.05 5.16 4.81
CA ALA A 32 14.21 5.52 5.97
C ALA A 32 12.74 5.93 5.72
N ALA A 33 11.82 5.00 6.00
CA ALA A 33 10.39 5.23 6.11
C ALA A 33 10.04 6.18 7.27
N SER A 34 10.20 7.49 7.07
CA SER A 34 9.72 8.49 8.05
C SER A 34 9.29 9.82 7.44
N GLN A 35 9.09 9.88 6.11
CA GLN A 35 8.64 11.10 5.43
C GLN A 35 7.41 10.89 4.50
N TRP A 36 6.75 9.73 4.57
CA TRP A 36 5.46 9.50 3.90
C TRP A 36 4.38 9.27 4.94
N SER A 37 3.69 10.34 5.34
CA SER A 37 2.57 10.27 6.29
C SER A 37 1.21 9.97 5.64
N ASP A 38 1.13 9.84 4.31
CA ASP A 38 -0.19 9.88 3.64
C ASP A 38 -0.43 8.62 2.78
N PHE A 39 -0.15 7.43 3.32
CA PHE A 39 -0.62 6.19 2.70
C PHE A 39 -2.07 5.93 3.06
N VAL A 40 -2.91 5.71 2.06
CA VAL A 40 -4.27 5.20 2.23
C VAL A 40 -4.26 3.72 1.84
N TYR A 41 -4.76 2.89 2.73
CA TYR A 41 -4.80 1.44 2.56
C TYR A 41 -6.23 0.96 2.34
N THR A 42 -6.37 -0.12 1.58
CA THR A 42 -7.63 -0.86 1.42
C THR A 42 -7.44 -2.30 1.89
N PRO A 43 -8.39 -2.91 2.61
CA PRO A 43 -8.34 -4.32 2.95
C PRO A 43 -8.36 -5.21 1.70
N MET A 44 -7.62 -6.32 1.75
CA MET A 44 -7.69 -7.36 0.72
C MET A 44 -8.83 -8.35 1.00
N LEU A 45 -9.51 -8.78 -0.05
CA LEU A 45 -10.52 -9.84 -0.01
C LEU A 45 -9.85 -11.20 -0.16
N HIS A 46 -10.16 -12.11 0.76
CA HIS A 46 -9.66 -13.49 0.68
C HIS A 46 -10.56 -14.34 -0.24
N ASN A 47 -9.94 -15.00 -1.21
CA ASN A 47 -10.62 -15.94 -2.11
C ASN A 47 -9.92 -17.31 -2.10
N PRO A 48 -10.44 -18.31 -1.36
CA PRO A 48 -9.83 -19.64 -1.31
C PRO A 48 -9.76 -20.35 -2.66
N LYS A 49 -10.66 -20.02 -3.59
CA LYS A 49 -10.70 -20.62 -4.94
C LYS A 49 -9.71 -19.96 -5.90
N HIS A 50 -9.33 -18.71 -5.64
CA HIS A 50 -8.34 -17.97 -6.41
C HIS A 50 -7.33 -17.27 -5.48
N PRO A 51 -6.48 -18.05 -4.77
CA PRO A 51 -5.63 -17.53 -3.69
C PRO A 51 -4.49 -16.63 -4.16
N TYR A 52 -4.24 -16.57 -5.48
CA TYR A 52 -3.16 -15.79 -6.08
C TYR A 52 -3.59 -14.40 -6.53
N PHE A 53 -4.89 -14.10 -6.55
CA PHE A 53 -5.37 -12.77 -6.94
C PHE A 53 -5.31 -11.81 -5.75
N TYR A 54 -4.77 -10.62 -6.02
CA TYR A 54 -4.89 -9.48 -5.13
C TYR A 54 -6.26 -8.85 -5.34
N LEU A 55 -7.24 -9.28 -4.55
CA LEU A 55 -8.62 -8.79 -4.64
C LEU A 55 -8.87 -7.69 -3.62
N VAL A 56 -9.59 -6.65 -4.02
CA VAL A 56 -10.07 -5.57 -3.14
C VAL A 56 -11.56 -5.35 -3.35
N ALA A 57 -12.21 -4.73 -2.37
CA ALA A 57 -13.61 -4.31 -2.48
C ALA A 57 -13.69 -2.98 -3.23
N LEU A 58 -14.54 -2.92 -4.27
CA LEU A 58 -14.96 -1.66 -4.88
C LEU A 58 -16.32 -1.26 -4.29
N GLU A 59 -16.54 0.04 -4.09
CA GLU A 59 -17.82 0.59 -3.58
C GLU A 59 -18.49 1.54 -4.60
N ALA A 60 -17.66 2.20 -5.42
CA ALA A 60 -18.07 3.05 -6.52
C ALA A 60 -16.88 3.58 -7.31
N VAL A 61 -17.21 4.06 -8.50
CA VAL A 61 -16.33 4.91 -9.31
C VAL A 61 -16.96 6.29 -9.42
N SER A 62 -16.16 7.35 -9.38
CA SER A 62 -16.65 8.72 -9.59
C SER A 62 -16.05 9.31 -10.86
N VAL A 63 -16.90 9.90 -11.71
CA VAL A 63 -16.48 10.57 -12.95
C VAL A 63 -17.00 12.00 -12.93
N GLY A 64 -16.09 12.98 -12.96
CA GLY A 64 -16.47 14.40 -12.91
C GLY A 64 -17.32 14.77 -11.70
N GLY A 65 -17.07 14.15 -10.54
CA GLY A 65 -17.85 14.34 -9.31
C GLY A 65 -19.18 13.57 -9.25
N THR A 66 -19.57 12.88 -10.32
CA THR A 66 -20.76 12.02 -10.32
C THR A 66 -20.38 10.62 -9.85
N ARG A 67 -20.97 10.18 -8.73
CA ARG A 67 -20.79 8.83 -8.19
C ARG A 67 -21.61 7.83 -9.00
N ILE A 68 -20.94 6.90 -9.66
CA ILE A 68 -21.52 5.76 -10.35
C ILE A 68 -21.49 4.60 -9.35
N LYS A 69 -22.67 4.12 -8.93
CA LYS A 69 -22.76 2.92 -8.09
C LYS A 69 -22.26 1.73 -8.89
N ASP A 70 -21.46 0.90 -8.23
CA ASP A 70 -21.02 -0.35 -8.80
C ASP A 70 -22.04 -1.47 -8.58
N GLN A 71 -21.71 -2.66 -9.06
CA GLN A 71 -22.45 -3.86 -8.74
C GLN A 71 -22.06 -4.33 -7.33
N PRO A 72 -23.02 -4.64 -6.43
CA PRO A 72 -22.72 -5.05 -5.05
C PRO A 72 -21.70 -6.18 -4.93
N GLU A 73 -21.65 -7.07 -5.92
CA GLU A 73 -20.74 -8.21 -6.01
C GLU A 73 -19.27 -7.79 -6.10
N LEU A 74 -18.94 -6.55 -6.44
CA LEU A 74 -17.56 -6.05 -6.44
C LEU A 74 -17.06 -5.71 -5.03
N GLY A 75 -17.95 -5.63 -4.04
CA GLY A 75 -17.60 -5.35 -2.65
C GLY A 75 -17.19 -6.59 -1.85
N TYR A 76 -17.38 -7.81 -2.37
CA TYR A 76 -17.11 -9.05 -1.65
C TYR A 76 -16.76 -10.21 -2.58
N VAL A 77 -16.25 -11.30 -2.01
CA VAL A 77 -16.09 -12.58 -2.71
C VAL A 77 -17.12 -13.56 -2.17
N ASN A 78 -17.92 -14.14 -3.06
CA ASN A 78 -18.95 -15.10 -2.68
C ASN A 78 -18.36 -16.52 -2.49
N HIS A 79 -19.18 -17.48 -2.03
CA HIS A 79 -18.74 -18.87 -1.82
C HIS A 79 -18.25 -19.54 -3.12
N ASP A 80 -18.70 -19.04 -4.27
CA ASP A 80 -18.29 -19.55 -5.56
C ASP A 80 -16.93 -19.02 -6.03
N GLY A 81 -16.35 -18.07 -5.31
CA GLY A 81 -15.10 -17.40 -5.66
C GLY A 81 -15.30 -16.22 -6.61
N ASN A 82 -16.54 -15.79 -6.83
CA ASN A 82 -16.88 -14.68 -7.71
C ASN A 82 -16.97 -13.36 -6.93
N GLY A 83 -16.70 -12.25 -7.62
CA GLY A 83 -16.75 -10.90 -7.06
C GLY A 83 -15.37 -10.31 -6.77
N GLY A 84 -15.36 -9.14 -6.13
CA GLY A 84 -14.15 -8.34 -5.90
C GLY A 84 -13.55 -7.73 -7.17
N MET A 85 -12.51 -6.91 -7.00
CA MET A 85 -11.73 -6.31 -8.08
C MET A 85 -10.29 -6.79 -8.03
N VAL A 86 -9.76 -7.29 -9.16
CA VAL A 86 -8.35 -7.72 -9.27
C VAL A 86 -7.44 -6.52 -9.45
N LEU A 87 -6.40 -6.45 -8.62
CA LEU A 87 -5.28 -5.55 -8.82
C LEU A 87 -4.16 -6.27 -9.56
N ASP A 88 -3.87 -5.82 -10.77
CA ASP A 88 -2.82 -6.37 -11.63
C ASP A 88 -2.15 -5.26 -12.45
N SER A 89 -0.84 -5.40 -12.68
CA SER A 89 -0.05 -4.50 -13.52
C SER A 89 0.03 -4.95 -14.98
N GLY A 90 -0.34 -6.21 -15.28
CA GLY A 90 -0.31 -6.78 -16.62
C GLY A 90 -1.50 -6.39 -17.51
N THR A 91 -2.57 -5.83 -16.92
CA THR A 91 -3.81 -5.49 -17.61
C THR A 91 -3.82 -4.03 -18.05
N MET A 92 -3.88 -3.78 -19.37
CA MET A 92 -3.83 -2.41 -19.94
C MET A 92 -5.19 -1.71 -19.97
N PHE A 93 -6.28 -2.46 -20.12
CA PHE A 93 -7.64 -1.91 -20.19
C PHE A 93 -8.53 -2.61 -19.15
N ALA A 94 -9.31 -1.83 -18.42
CA ALA A 94 -10.40 -2.32 -17.60
C ALA A 94 -11.70 -2.30 -18.43
N SER A 95 -12.46 -3.39 -18.42
CA SER A 95 -13.75 -3.55 -19.11
C SER A 95 -14.90 -3.58 -18.13
#